data_AF-A0A2N2X0Q0-F1
#
_entry.id   AF-A0A2N2X0Q0-F1
#
_cell.length_a   1.000
_cell.length_b   1.000
_cell.length_c   1.000
_cell.angle_alpha   90.00
_cell.angle_beta   90.00
_cell.angle_gamma   90.00
#
_symmetry.space_group_name_H-M   'P 1'
#
loop_
_entity.id
_entity.type
_entity.pdbx_description
1 polymer ?
#
loop_
_entity_poly.entity_id
_entity_poly.type
_entity_poly.pdbx_seq_one_letter_code
_entity_poly.pdbx_strand_id
1 'polypeptide(L)'
;MQLMVLLKLATFNQNLNVQVMKKLIVVCFLLVPMLMLQAQDLPKDVEKVYKGAERLKSRKDYQQAIAAYKEVLRSVNHVPSMVAIAEIEMDLKPQPTYSIAFEYLDKAIRELEMQLSTAKKNKDKALIAQEIQRLKPKWNKAKSYVEDFDKLRDNKEKGQRLLEDEDLN
;
A
#
# COMPACT_ATOMS: atom_id res chain seq x y z
N MET A 1 32.81 -46.73 9.62
CA MET A 1 32.13 -45.60 10.31
C MET A 1 32.13 -44.30 9.50
N GLN A 2 33.21 -43.96 8.78
CA GLN A 2 33.30 -42.70 7.99
C GLN A 2 32.34 -42.61 6.78
N LEU A 3 32.03 -43.73 6.11
CA LEU A 3 31.12 -43.74 4.94
C LEU A 3 29.68 -43.28 5.28
N MET A 4 29.23 -43.60 6.49
CA MET A 4 27.87 -43.31 6.96
C MET A 4 27.68 -41.82 7.33
N VAL A 5 28.78 -41.14 7.68
CA VAL A 5 28.81 -39.70 7.97
C VAL A 5 28.74 -38.90 6.66
N LEU A 6 29.47 -39.32 5.63
CA LEU A 6 29.44 -38.68 4.31
C LEU A 6 28.07 -38.80 3.64
N LEU A 7 27.40 -39.96 3.77
CA LEU A 7 26.06 -40.15 3.21
C LEU A 7 25.02 -39.24 3.89
N LYS A 8 25.10 -39.06 5.21
CA LYS A 8 24.24 -38.16 5.99
C LYS A 8 24.48 -36.68 5.66
N LEU A 9 25.72 -36.27 5.43
CA LEU A 9 26.06 -34.91 5.01
C LEU A 9 25.54 -34.60 3.59
N ALA A 10 25.65 -35.55 2.66
CA ALA A 10 25.14 -35.39 1.29
C ALA A 10 23.61 -35.28 1.25
N THR A 11 22.90 -36.11 2.02
CA THR A 11 21.42 -36.04 2.12
C THR A 11 20.94 -34.80 2.86
N PHE A 12 21.67 -34.32 3.87
CA PHE A 12 21.36 -33.07 4.55
C PHE A 12 21.49 -31.86 3.62
N ASN A 13 22.55 -31.82 2.80
CA ASN A 13 22.80 -30.73 1.86
C ASN A 13 21.76 -30.69 0.72
N GLN A 14 21.34 -31.85 0.19
CA GLN A 14 20.25 -31.93 -0.79
C GLN A 14 18.90 -31.49 -0.20
N ASN A 15 18.59 -31.87 1.04
CA ASN A 15 17.34 -31.48 1.69
C ASN A 15 17.28 -29.97 1.99
N LEU A 16 18.40 -29.35 2.35
CA LEU A 16 18.48 -27.90 2.55
C LEU A 16 18.19 -27.15 1.24
N ASN A 17 18.78 -27.62 0.14
CA ASN A 17 18.63 -26.98 -1.16
C ASN A 17 17.19 -27.08 -1.68
N VAL A 18 16.52 -28.23 -1.50
CA VAL A 18 15.10 -28.42 -1.84
C VAL A 18 14.19 -27.55 -0.96
N GLN A 19 14.49 -27.38 0.32
CA GLN A 19 13.70 -26.52 1.22
C GLN A 19 13.82 -25.04 0.86
N VAL A 20 15.03 -24.58 0.50
CA VAL A 20 15.29 -23.20 0.06
C VAL A 20 14.63 -22.94 -1.30
N MET A 21 14.71 -23.89 -2.24
CA MET A 21 14.04 -23.77 -3.55
C MET A 21 12.50 -23.75 -3.42
N LYS A 22 11.93 -24.58 -2.54
CA LYS A 22 10.48 -24.55 -2.24
C LYS A 22 10.05 -23.21 -1.62
N LYS A 23 10.84 -22.65 -0.70
CA LYS A 23 10.59 -21.32 -0.13
C LYS A 23 10.69 -20.22 -1.20
N LEU A 24 11.64 -20.33 -2.13
CA LEU A 24 11.79 -19.37 -3.23
C LEU A 24 10.60 -19.41 -4.20
N ILE A 25 10.11 -20.60 -4.55
CA ILE A 25 8.93 -20.77 -5.41
C ILE A 25 7.67 -20.23 -4.73
N VAL A 26 7.51 -20.45 -3.42
CA VAL A 26 6.39 -19.88 -2.63
C VAL A 26 6.48 -18.35 -2.57
N VAL A 27 7.68 -17.78 -2.44
CA VAL A 27 7.88 -16.31 -2.48
C VAL A 27 7.61 -15.74 -3.88
N CYS A 28 8.01 -16.42 -4.95
CA CYS A 28 7.70 -16.01 -6.32
C CYS A 28 6.19 -16.12 -6.66
N PHE A 29 5.49 -17.13 -6.13
CA PHE A 29 4.03 -17.24 -6.28
C PHE A 29 3.24 -16.26 -5.41
N LEU A 30 3.79 -15.82 -4.27
CA LEU A 30 3.20 -14.78 -3.43
C LEU A 30 3.41 -13.36 -3.97
N LEU A 31 4.36 -13.16 -4.89
CA LEU A 31 4.65 -11.85 -5.50
C LEU A 31 3.89 -11.58 -6.81
N VAL A 32 3.14 -12.55 -7.34
CA VAL A 32 2.42 -12.40 -8.63
C VAL A 32 1.00 -12.95 -8.57
N PRO A 33 0.09 -12.25 -7.86
CA PRO A 33 -1.19 -11.94 -8.50
C PRO A 33 -1.52 -10.46 -8.28
N MET A 34 -0.77 -9.58 -8.96
CA MET A 34 -0.90 -8.13 -8.86
C MET A 34 -1.94 -7.50 -9.81
N LEU A 35 -2.77 -8.28 -10.52
CA LEU A 35 -3.57 -7.72 -11.62
C LEU A 35 -5.02 -8.22 -11.74
N MET A 36 -5.53 -9.00 -10.79
CA MET A 36 -6.84 -9.65 -10.94
C MET A 36 -7.77 -9.42 -9.75
N LEU A 37 -7.64 -8.28 -9.07
CA LEU A 37 -8.69 -7.83 -8.18
C LEU A 37 -9.49 -6.75 -8.87
N GLN A 38 -10.56 -7.20 -9.51
CA GLN A 38 -11.64 -6.41 -10.07
C GLN A 38 -11.13 -5.25 -10.95
N ALA A 39 -10.91 -5.55 -12.22
CA ALA A 39 -11.23 -4.55 -13.24
C ALA A 39 -12.71 -4.20 -13.03
N GLN A 40 -12.96 -3.23 -12.16
CA GLN A 40 -14.19 -2.46 -12.21
C GLN A 40 -14.20 -1.96 -13.65
N ASP A 41 -15.16 -2.42 -14.46
CA ASP A 41 -15.17 -2.12 -15.89
C ASP A 41 -15.14 -0.60 -16.06
N LEU A 42 -13.96 -0.09 -16.40
CA LEU A 42 -13.74 1.33 -16.60
C LEU A 42 -14.36 1.68 -17.96
N PRO A 43 -15.09 2.80 -18.07
CA PRO A 43 -15.42 3.35 -19.37
C PRO A 43 -14.15 3.49 -20.20
N LYS A 44 -14.18 3.14 -21.50
CA LYS A 44 -12.99 3.08 -22.36
C LYS A 44 -12.11 4.34 -22.29
N ASP A 45 -12.75 5.51 -22.21
CA ASP A 45 -12.05 6.79 -22.11
C ASP A 45 -11.32 6.94 -20.77
N VAL A 46 -11.95 6.51 -19.67
CA VAL A 46 -11.36 6.51 -18.33
C VAL A 46 -10.24 5.48 -18.22
N GLU A 47 -10.42 4.29 -18.82
CA GLU A 47 -9.40 3.25 -18.87
C GLU A 47 -8.11 3.74 -19.58
N LYS A 48 -8.27 4.50 -20.66
CA LYS A 48 -7.15 5.12 -21.37
C LYS A 48 -6.38 6.11 -20.47
N VAL A 49 -7.10 6.92 -19.70
CA VAL A 49 -6.50 7.85 -18.72
C VAL A 49 -5.77 7.09 -17.63
N TYR A 50 -6.37 6.04 -17.07
CA TYR A 50 -5.75 5.18 -16.05
C TYR A 50 -4.45 4.53 -16.56
N LYS A 51 -4.47 3.94 -17.75
CA LYS A 51 -3.27 3.37 -18.39
C LYS A 51 -2.19 4.43 -18.64
N GLY A 52 -2.60 5.67 -18.95
CA GLY A 52 -1.71 6.82 -19.03
C GLY A 52 -1.04 7.12 -17.67
N ALA A 53 -1.83 7.14 -16.60
CA ALA A 53 -1.35 7.35 -15.24
C ALA A 53 -0.32 6.29 -14.80
N GLU A 54 -0.57 5.00 -15.08
CA GLU A 54 0.38 3.91 -14.80
C GLU A 54 1.72 4.10 -15.54
N ARG A 55 1.69 4.60 -16.79
CA ARG A 55 2.92 4.91 -17.56
C ARG A 55 3.66 6.11 -16.99
N LEU A 56 2.96 7.12 -16.48
CA LEU A 56 3.57 8.27 -15.82
C LEU A 56 4.21 7.84 -14.49
N LYS A 57 3.51 7.02 -13.70
CA LYS A 57 4.02 6.42 -12.45
C LYS A 57 5.29 5.62 -12.71
N SER A 58 5.33 4.77 -13.73
CA SER A 58 6.52 3.97 -14.05
C SER A 58 7.73 4.81 -14.51
N ARG A 59 7.47 6.00 -15.07
CA ARG A 59 8.50 7.00 -15.43
C ARG A 59 8.90 7.89 -14.25
N LYS A 60 8.33 7.68 -13.06
CA LYS A 60 8.49 8.53 -11.87
C LYS A 60 8.05 9.99 -12.08
N ASP A 61 7.18 10.22 -13.06
CA ASP A 61 6.53 11.51 -13.27
C ASP A 61 5.32 11.61 -12.34
N TYR A 62 5.61 11.68 -11.04
CA TYR A 62 4.64 11.48 -9.97
C TYR A 62 3.55 12.55 -9.96
N GLN A 63 3.90 13.79 -10.25
CA GLN A 63 2.94 14.90 -10.24
C GLN A 63 1.90 14.73 -11.36
N GLN A 64 2.34 14.36 -12.57
CA GLN A 64 1.41 14.09 -13.68
C GLN A 64 0.64 12.79 -13.47
N ALA A 65 1.28 11.76 -12.89
CA ALA A 65 0.60 10.51 -12.54
C ALA A 65 -0.56 10.75 -11.55
N ILE A 66 -0.31 11.49 -10.47
CA ILE A 66 -1.34 11.86 -9.49
C ILE A 66 -2.47 12.65 -10.16
N ALA A 67 -2.16 13.61 -11.03
CA ALA A 67 -3.18 14.37 -11.75
C ALA A 67 -4.07 13.45 -12.61
N ALA A 68 -3.47 12.51 -13.33
CA ALA A 68 -4.20 11.54 -14.15
C ALA A 68 -5.03 10.56 -13.32
N TYR A 69 -4.53 10.07 -12.18
CA TYR A 69 -5.34 9.25 -11.27
C TYR A 69 -6.50 10.04 -10.67
N LYS A 70 -6.30 11.31 -10.32
CA LYS A 70 -7.39 12.19 -9.86
C LYS A 70 -8.45 12.39 -10.93
N GLU A 71 -8.06 12.46 -12.20
CA GLU A 71 -9.02 12.52 -13.32
C GLU A 71 -9.87 11.25 -13.42
N VAL A 72 -9.27 10.06 -13.27
CA VAL A 72 -10.02 8.80 -13.17
C VAL A 72 -11.04 8.87 -12.04
N LEU A 73 -10.63 9.40 -10.88
CA LEU A 73 -11.48 9.53 -9.69
C LEU A 73 -12.60 10.58 -9.82
N ARG A 74 -12.54 11.49 -10.81
CA ARG A 74 -13.66 12.38 -11.12
C ARG A 74 -14.82 11.65 -11.79
N SER A 75 -14.53 10.56 -12.50
CA SER A 75 -15.54 9.78 -13.22
C SER A 75 -16.06 8.59 -12.41
N VAL A 76 -15.19 7.93 -11.64
CA VAL A 76 -15.51 6.67 -10.96
C VAL A 76 -14.76 6.51 -9.64
N ASN A 77 -15.39 5.85 -8.66
CA ASN A 77 -14.72 5.43 -7.42
C ASN A 77 -13.81 4.23 -7.69
N HIS A 78 -12.58 4.51 -8.16
CA HIS A 78 -11.64 3.49 -8.59
C HIS A 78 -10.54 3.25 -7.53
N VAL A 79 -10.69 2.17 -6.76
CA VAL A 79 -9.78 1.79 -5.66
C VAL A 79 -8.31 1.75 -6.10
N PRO A 80 -7.92 1.14 -7.25
CA PRO A 80 -6.52 1.12 -7.67
C PRO A 80 -5.92 2.53 -7.86
N SER A 81 -6.70 3.50 -8.34
CA SER A 81 -6.24 4.88 -8.48
C SER A 81 -6.05 5.56 -7.12
N MET A 82 -6.94 5.32 -6.15
CA MET A 82 -6.77 5.83 -4.79
C MET A 82 -5.49 5.27 -4.14
N VAL A 83 -5.28 3.95 -4.25
CA VAL A 83 -4.08 3.29 -3.72
C VAL A 83 -2.82 3.81 -4.41
N ALA A 84 -2.84 3.99 -5.73
CA ALA A 84 -1.68 4.49 -6.47
C ALA A 84 -1.29 5.92 -6.07
N ILE A 85 -2.27 6.82 -5.85
CA ILE A 85 -2.00 8.16 -5.31
C ILE A 85 -1.34 8.04 -3.94
N ALA A 86 -1.93 7.27 -3.03
CA ALA A 86 -1.38 7.14 -1.69
C ALA A 86 0.05 6.57 -1.67
N GLU A 87 0.35 5.58 -2.51
CA GLU A 87 1.70 5.03 -2.64
C GLU A 87 2.70 6.10 -3.09
N ILE A 88 2.36 6.87 -4.13
CA ILE A 88 3.21 7.94 -4.63
C ILE A 88 3.46 8.98 -3.52
N GLU A 89 2.41 9.37 -2.80
CA GLU A 89 2.50 10.36 -1.73
C GLU A 89 3.37 9.86 -0.56
N MET A 90 3.27 8.57 -0.20
CA MET A 90 4.18 7.96 0.79
C MET A 90 5.64 7.93 0.31
N ASP A 91 5.88 7.76 -1.00
CA ASP A 91 7.21 7.73 -1.61
C ASP A 91 7.87 9.11 -1.67
N LEU A 92 7.09 10.19 -1.78
CA LEU A 92 7.60 11.55 -1.91
C LEU A 92 8.26 12.09 -0.62
N LYS A 93 7.90 11.55 0.55
CA LYS A 93 8.48 11.75 1.91
C LYS A 93 8.25 13.04 2.74
N PRO A 94 7.93 14.26 2.27
CA PRO A 94 7.70 15.36 3.20
C PRO A 94 6.29 15.33 3.80
N GLN A 95 6.19 15.94 4.98
CA GLN A 95 5.03 16.05 5.88
C GLN A 95 3.61 16.23 5.25
N PRO A 96 3.35 17.00 4.17
CA PRO A 96 1.99 17.07 3.63
C PRO A 96 1.57 15.81 2.86
N THR A 97 2.50 14.95 2.47
CA THR A 97 2.18 13.81 1.60
C THR A 97 1.64 12.62 2.40
N TYR A 98 2.02 12.47 3.68
CA TYR A 98 1.51 11.38 4.53
C TYR A 98 0.04 11.58 4.95
N SER A 99 -0.41 12.82 5.14
CA SER A 99 -1.83 13.10 5.39
C SER A 99 -2.68 12.81 4.17
N ILE A 100 -2.22 13.20 2.97
CA ILE A 100 -2.88 12.86 1.71
C ILE A 100 -2.90 11.33 1.48
N ALA A 101 -1.77 10.66 1.71
CA ALA A 101 -1.69 9.20 1.61
C ALA A 101 -2.66 8.50 2.57
N PHE A 102 -2.75 8.96 3.82
CA PHE A 102 -3.70 8.45 4.79
C PHE A 102 -5.13 8.62 4.29
N GLU A 103 -5.50 9.81 3.81
CA GLU A 103 -6.84 10.09 3.30
C GLU A 103 -7.23 9.15 2.14
N TYR A 104 -6.33 8.96 1.17
CA TYR A 104 -6.61 8.08 0.03
C TYR A 104 -6.64 6.60 0.40
N LEU A 105 -5.81 6.14 1.34
CA LEU A 105 -5.89 4.77 1.86
C LEU A 105 -7.17 4.53 2.66
N ASP A 106 -7.61 5.52 3.44
CA ASP A 106 -8.86 5.44 4.20
C ASP A 106 -10.06 5.34 3.25
N LYS A 107 -10.10 6.19 2.22
CA LYS A 107 -11.12 6.12 1.15
C LYS A 107 -11.12 4.77 0.44
N ALA A 108 -9.95 4.26 0.06
CA ALA A 108 -9.82 2.97 -0.60
C ALA A 108 -10.35 1.81 0.27
N ILE A 109 -10.00 1.79 1.56
CA ILE A 109 -10.47 0.76 2.50
C ILE A 109 -11.99 0.85 2.69
N ARG A 110 -12.55 2.04 2.87
CA ARG A 110 -14.01 2.23 3.01
C ARG A 110 -14.78 1.75 1.78
N GLU A 111 -14.27 2.06 0.59
CA GLU A 111 -14.86 1.60 -0.66
C GLU A 111 -14.82 0.06 -0.76
N LEU A 112 -13.69 -0.56 -0.40
CA LEU A 112 -13.59 -2.02 -0.33
C LEU A 112 -14.53 -2.63 0.73
N GLU A 113 -14.69 -2.01 1.90
CA GLU A 113 -15.63 -2.47 2.93
C GLU A 113 -17.09 -2.38 2.44
N MET A 114 -17.42 -1.32 1.70
CA MET A 114 -18.71 -1.19 1.03
C MET A 114 -18.92 -2.30 0.00
N GLN A 115 -17.93 -2.55 -0.87
CA GLN A 115 -17.99 -3.63 -1.86
C GLN A 115 -18.11 -5.02 -1.19
N LEU A 116 -17.42 -5.23 -0.06
CA LEU A 116 -17.50 -6.47 0.71
C LEU A 116 -18.92 -6.69 1.26
N SER A 117 -19.57 -5.62 1.75
CA SER A 117 -20.92 -5.69 2.31
C SER A 117 -21.99 -6.02 1.25
N THR A 118 -21.77 -5.58 0.00
CA THR A 118 -22.71 -5.74 -1.12
C THR A 118 -22.43 -6.97 -1.98
N ALA A 119 -21.22 -7.55 -1.89
CA ALA A 119 -20.81 -8.71 -2.67
C ALA A 119 -21.71 -9.93 -2.39
N LYS A 120 -22.20 -10.56 -3.46
CA LYS A 120 -23.08 -11.74 -3.37
C LYS A 120 -22.31 -13.06 -3.37
N LYS A 121 -21.13 -13.09 -3.98
CA LYS A 121 -20.33 -14.31 -4.15
C LYS A 121 -19.23 -14.39 -3.08
N ASN A 122 -19.09 -15.56 -2.47
CA ASN A 122 -18.05 -15.78 -1.44
C ASN A 122 -16.62 -15.58 -1.97
N LYS A 123 -16.38 -15.91 -3.25
CA LYS A 123 -15.08 -15.66 -3.90
C LYS A 123 -14.75 -14.16 -3.93
N ASP A 124 -15.69 -13.32 -4.33
CA ASP A 124 -15.49 -11.87 -4.41
C ASP A 124 -15.26 -11.29 -3.01
N LYS A 125 -16.04 -11.75 -2.01
CA LYS A 125 -15.82 -11.37 -0.61
C LYS A 125 -14.42 -11.70 -0.11
N ALA A 126 -13.93 -12.90 -0.39
CA ALA A 126 -12.59 -13.33 0.02
C ALA A 126 -11.49 -12.47 -0.61
N LEU A 127 -11.62 -12.17 -1.90
CA LEU A 127 -10.68 -11.29 -2.62
C LEU A 127 -10.67 -9.89 -2.01
N ILE A 128 -11.84 -9.28 -1.82
CA ILE A 128 -11.95 -7.93 -1.23
C ILE A 128 -11.38 -7.90 0.19
N ALA A 129 -11.69 -8.90 1.02
CA ALA A 129 -11.15 -9.00 2.38
C ALA A 129 -9.62 -9.13 2.40
N GLN A 130 -9.05 -9.90 1.48
CA GLN A 130 -7.60 -10.02 1.31
C GLN A 130 -6.95 -8.67 0.95
N GLU A 131 -7.61 -7.88 0.10
CA GLU A 131 -7.11 -6.56 -0.29
C GLU A 131 -7.16 -5.56 0.88
N ILE A 132 -8.25 -5.54 1.64
CA ILE A 132 -8.34 -4.75 2.88
C ILE A 132 -7.18 -5.13 3.81
N GLN A 133 -6.92 -6.44 4.00
CA GLN A 133 -5.82 -6.91 4.82
C GLN A 133 -4.45 -6.45 4.29
N ARG A 134 -4.27 -6.41 2.96
CA ARG A 134 -3.05 -5.93 2.31
C ARG A 134 -2.81 -4.43 2.51
N LEU A 135 -3.87 -3.63 2.50
CA LEU A 135 -3.78 -2.17 2.65
C LEU A 135 -3.60 -1.72 4.10
N LYS A 136 -4.09 -2.48 5.08
CA LYS A 136 -4.02 -2.14 6.52
C LYS A 136 -2.62 -1.74 7.02
N PRO A 137 -1.52 -2.44 6.71
CA PRO A 137 -0.19 -2.01 7.14
C PRO A 137 0.23 -0.64 6.59
N LYS A 138 -0.10 -0.34 5.32
CA LYS A 138 0.17 0.97 4.71
C LYS A 138 -0.67 2.07 5.35
N TRP A 139 -1.95 1.78 5.59
CA TRP A 139 -2.86 2.71 6.28
C TRP A 139 -2.39 3.00 7.71
N ASN A 140 -2.01 1.98 8.48
CA ASN A 140 -1.45 2.13 9.83
C ASN A 140 -0.19 2.99 9.83
N LYS A 141 0.71 2.74 8.86
CA LYS A 141 1.92 3.55 8.70
C LYS A 141 1.55 5.00 8.38
N ALA A 142 0.67 5.24 7.40
CA ALA A 142 0.28 6.60 7.06
C ALA A 142 -0.36 7.33 8.24
N LYS A 143 -1.24 6.65 8.98
CA LYS A 143 -1.88 7.15 10.20
C LYS A 143 -0.86 7.53 11.28
N SER A 144 0.12 6.67 11.57
CA SER A 144 1.10 6.94 12.63
C SER A 144 1.93 8.18 12.33
N TYR A 145 2.32 8.40 11.06
CA TYR A 145 3.05 9.60 10.67
C TYR A 145 2.22 10.89 10.85
N VAL A 146 0.92 10.83 10.56
CA VAL A 146 0.01 11.95 10.80
C VAL A 146 -0.12 12.24 12.30
N GLU A 147 -0.35 11.21 13.11
CA GLU A 147 -0.47 11.35 14.58
C GLU A 147 0.82 11.85 15.24
N ASP A 148 1.98 11.36 14.81
CA ASP A 148 3.27 11.80 15.34
C ASP A 148 3.55 13.25 14.98
N PHE A 149 3.13 13.70 13.79
CA PHE A 149 3.22 15.11 13.43
C PHE A 149 2.32 16.00 14.27
N ASP A 150 1.06 15.62 14.47
CA ASP A 150 0.13 16.39 15.31
C ASP A 150 0.69 16.53 16.74
N LYS A 151 1.24 15.45 17.31
CA LYS A 151 1.93 15.50 18.61
C LYS A 151 3.13 16.47 18.62
N LEU A 152 3.94 16.46 17.56
CA LEU A 152 5.09 17.37 17.46
C LEU A 152 4.66 18.83 17.36
N ARG A 153 3.58 19.12 16.62
CA ARG A 153 2.99 20.47 16.57
C ARG A 153 2.49 20.90 17.95
N ASP A 154 1.69 20.06 18.60
CA ASP A 154 1.12 20.39 19.90
C ASP A 154 2.21 20.61 20.97
N ASN A 155 3.28 19.81 20.94
CA ASN A 155 4.43 19.99 21.83
C ASN A 155 5.21 21.28 21.54
N LYS A 156 5.35 21.66 20.27
CA LYS A 156 5.99 22.93 19.88
C LYS A 156 5.18 24.13 20.38
N GLU A 157 3.86 24.11 20.19
CA GLU A 157 2.98 25.17 20.67
C GLU A 157 3.02 25.31 22.19
N LYS A 158 3.03 24.19 22.93
CA LYS A 158 3.20 24.19 24.39
C LYS A 158 4.55 24.77 24.81
N GLY A 159 5.63 24.39 24.14
CA GLY A 159 6.97 24.92 24.41
C GLY A 159 7.07 26.42 24.16
N GLN A 160 6.44 26.93 23.10
CA GLN A 160 6.41 28.36 22.80
C GLN A 160 5.66 29.17 23.87
N ARG A 161 4.52 28.68 24.35
CA ARG A 161 3.77 29.32 25.44
C ARG A 161 4.58 29.41 26.74
N LEU A 162 5.31 28.34 27.08
CA LEU A 162 6.15 28.32 28.28
C LEU A 162 7.28 29.36 28.22
N LEU A 163 7.88 29.56 27.05
CA LEU A 163 8.91 30.58 26.86
C LEU A 163 8.32 32.00 26.94
N GLU A 164 7.13 32.21 26.39
CA GLU A 164 6.42 33.51 26.48
C GLU A 164 6.00 33.84 27.92
N ASP A 165 5.64 32.84 28.73
CA ASP A 165 5.27 33.03 30.14
C ASP A 165 6.49 33.22 31.07
N GLU A 166 7.68 32.69 30.70
CA GLU A 166 8.94 32.93 31.42
C GLU A 166 9.51 34.33 31.17
N ASP A 167 9.36 34.88 29.96
CA ASP A 167 9.83 36.23 29.61
C ASP A 167 8.94 37.36 30.20
N LEU A 168 7.78 37.03 30.76
CA LEU A 168 6.82 37.95 31.38
C LEU A 168 6.89 38.02 32.92
N ASN A 169 7.76 37.23 33.56
CA ASN A 169 8.01 37.24 35.01
C ASN A 169 9.40 37.79 35.37
#